data_AF-A0AAW1ZFK4-F1
#
_entry.id   AF-A0AAW1ZFK4-F1
#
_cell.length_a   1.000
_cell.length_b   1.000
_cell.length_c   1.000
_cell.angle_alpha   90.00
_cell.angle_beta   90.00
_cell.angle_gamma   90.00
#
_symmetry.space_group_name_H-M   'P 1'
#
loop_
_entity.id
_entity.type
_entity.pdbx_description
1 polymer ?
#
loop_
_entity_poly.entity_id
_entity_poly.type
_entity_poly.pdbx_seq_one_letter_code
_entity_poly.pdbx_strand_id
1 'polypeptide(L)'
;MPIISNANHDFSNLSVSDDSSFDHIFTEIPETETIKGVYYQRAQFIRRSEDLLSVDHGLQALINVGGNRYTFPWSTLEQFPLTRLGRLKPCSSPEEIACVCDDYDEARREFFFDRSPSAFRIILNFLAAGKLRMLREMCALSLHEELNYWGVEMAYMERCCKRKMYTRIEEVAELERREEERRQRNMQLRPPVVETRYRKFMNDLRDMVENPQSGLPGKMFACFSVVMVAVTVISLCISTMPDLREEENR
;
A
#
# COMPACT_ATOMS: atom_id res chain seq x y z
N MET A 1 19.62 62.31 -24.33
CA MET A 1 20.96 61.79 -23.99
C MET A 1 21.06 61.67 -22.48
N PRO A 2 21.61 60.59 -21.87
CA PRO A 2 21.86 59.25 -22.40
C PRO A 2 21.25 58.10 -21.55
N ILE A 3 21.45 56.89 -22.05
CA ILE A 3 21.10 55.54 -21.58
C ILE A 3 22.27 54.93 -20.78
N ILE A 4 22.01 54.19 -19.69
CA ILE A 4 22.88 53.13 -19.08
C ILE A 4 21.90 52.16 -18.34
N SER A 5 21.67 50.87 -18.66
CA SER A 5 22.49 49.65 -18.86
C SER A 5 23.13 49.05 -17.60
N ASN A 6 22.58 47.93 -17.08
CA ASN A 6 23.26 46.69 -16.60
C ASN A 6 22.31 45.92 -15.67
N ALA A 7 21.94 44.65 -15.84
CA ALA A 7 22.65 43.42 -16.23
C ALA A 7 23.66 42.90 -15.18
N ASN A 8 23.34 41.72 -14.61
CA ASN A 8 24.23 40.65 -14.09
C ASN A 8 25.11 40.99 -12.87
N HIS A 9 25.48 40.11 -11.94
CA HIS A 9 25.29 38.69 -11.56
C HIS A 9 25.48 38.70 -10.00
N ASP A 10 25.22 37.70 -9.15
CA ASP A 10 25.86 36.39 -9.04
C ASP A 10 25.21 35.66 -7.86
N PHE A 11 24.55 34.53 -8.11
CA PHE A 11 24.32 33.48 -7.10
C PHE A 11 24.61 32.12 -7.76
N SER A 12 25.81 32.02 -8.33
CA SER A 12 26.42 30.76 -8.70
C SER A 12 27.38 30.40 -7.58
N ASN A 13 27.02 29.42 -6.73
CA ASN A 13 27.92 28.49 -6.02
C ASN A 13 27.26 27.92 -4.77
N LEU A 14 26.31 26.98 -4.95
CA LEU A 14 26.01 25.91 -3.97
C LEU A 14 25.02 24.93 -4.62
N SER A 15 25.50 24.18 -5.61
CA SER A 15 24.89 22.92 -6.04
C SER A 15 25.98 22.02 -6.58
N VAL A 16 26.80 21.50 -5.66
CA VAL A 16 27.56 20.28 -5.91
C VAL A 16 26.75 19.17 -5.28
N SER A 17 25.95 18.50 -6.10
CA SER A 17 25.41 17.19 -5.80
C SER A 17 25.65 16.37 -7.06
N ASP A 18 26.44 15.31 -6.89
CA ASP A 18 26.90 14.43 -7.95
C ASP A 18 25.72 13.74 -8.67
N ASP A 19 25.31 14.29 -9.81
CA ASP A 19 24.17 13.81 -10.61
C ASP A 19 24.57 12.71 -11.63
N SER A 20 25.81 12.23 -11.57
CA SER A 20 26.38 11.34 -12.60
C SER A 20 25.88 9.89 -12.56
N SER A 21 25.29 9.44 -11.44
CA SER A 21 24.85 8.05 -11.28
C SER A 21 23.44 7.79 -11.81
N PHE A 22 22.55 8.79 -11.81
CA PHE A 22 21.13 8.58 -12.15
C PHE A 22 20.86 8.70 -13.65
N ASP A 23 21.61 9.55 -14.36
CA ASP A 23 21.40 9.74 -15.79
C ASP A 23 21.72 8.49 -16.60
N HIS A 24 22.69 7.68 -16.16
CA HIS A 24 23.06 6.42 -16.84
C HIS A 24 22.01 5.31 -16.68
N ILE A 25 21.14 5.38 -15.66
CA ILE A 25 20.01 4.45 -15.43
C ILE A 25 18.78 4.84 -16.28
N PHE A 26 18.73 6.09 -16.76
CA PHE A 26 17.58 6.67 -17.45
C PHE A 26 17.70 6.78 -18.96
N THR A 27 18.86 6.43 -19.54
CA THR A 27 19.13 6.51 -20.98
C THR A 27 18.71 5.28 -21.78
N GLU A 28 18.32 4.17 -21.14
CA GLU A 28 18.00 2.90 -21.83
C GLU A 28 16.52 2.50 -21.75
N ILE A 29 15.57 3.40 -22.05
CA ILE A 29 14.18 2.98 -22.30
C ILE A 29 13.86 3.30 -23.77
N PRO A 30 13.71 2.29 -24.65
CA PRO A 30 13.27 2.54 -26.01
C PRO A 30 11.85 3.11 -25.98
N GLU A 31 11.65 4.29 -26.56
CA GLU A 31 10.32 4.85 -26.80
C GLU A 31 9.57 3.94 -27.78
N THR A 32 8.81 2.96 -27.27
CA THR A 32 7.97 2.12 -28.13
C THR A 32 6.78 2.93 -28.62
N GLU A 33 6.74 3.20 -29.92
CA GLU A 33 5.57 3.81 -30.57
C GLU A 33 4.34 2.90 -30.36
N THR A 34 3.30 3.44 -29.72
CA THR A 34 2.04 2.72 -29.57
C THR A 34 1.19 2.89 -30.81
N ILE A 35 1.02 1.81 -31.55
CA ILE A 35 0.03 1.73 -32.63
C ILE A 35 -1.36 1.81 -31.98
N LYS A 36 -2.10 2.90 -32.25
CA LYS A 36 -3.48 3.06 -31.78
C LYS A 36 -4.35 1.95 -32.38
N GLY A 37 -5.10 1.23 -31.55
CA GLY A 37 -6.13 0.27 -31.99
C GLY A 37 -5.80 -1.21 -31.78
N VAL A 38 -4.51 -1.63 -31.81
CA VAL A 38 -4.11 -3.04 -31.62
C VAL A 38 -4.34 -3.51 -30.17
N TYR A 39 -4.25 -2.57 -29.24
CA TYR A 39 -4.29 -2.80 -27.80
C TYR A 39 -5.70 -2.69 -27.19
N TYR A 40 -6.68 -2.20 -27.96
CA TYR A 40 -8.03 -1.90 -27.48
C TYR A 40 -8.89 -3.15 -27.21
N GLN A 41 -8.40 -4.35 -27.55
CA GLN A 41 -9.12 -5.62 -27.40
C GLN A 41 -8.52 -6.57 -26.33
N ARG A 42 -7.49 -6.14 -25.60
CA ARG A 42 -6.74 -7.02 -24.70
C ARG A 42 -7.34 -7.19 -23.30
N ALA A 43 -8.24 -6.32 -22.90
CA ALA A 43 -8.97 -6.46 -21.65
C ALA A 43 -10.30 -5.72 -21.72
N GLN A 44 -11.39 -6.34 -21.30
CA GLN A 44 -12.72 -5.72 -21.33
C GLN A 44 -13.29 -5.62 -19.93
N PHE A 45 -13.81 -4.44 -19.58
CA PHE A 45 -14.50 -4.24 -18.31
C PHE A 45 -15.94 -4.70 -18.42
N ILE A 46 -16.35 -5.62 -17.54
CA ILE A 46 -17.72 -6.12 -17.48
C ILE A 46 -18.57 -5.14 -16.69
N ARG A 47 -19.58 -4.56 -17.36
CA ARG A 47 -20.50 -3.60 -16.74
C ARG A 47 -21.78 -4.26 -16.21
N ARG A 48 -22.25 -5.32 -16.85
CA ARG A 48 -23.51 -5.99 -16.51
C ARG A 48 -23.24 -7.44 -16.13
N SER A 49 -24.03 -7.96 -15.18
CA SER A 49 -23.90 -9.36 -14.75
C SER A 49 -24.24 -10.36 -15.84
N GLU A 50 -25.06 -9.98 -16.82
CA GLU A 50 -25.44 -10.80 -17.98
C GLU A 50 -24.24 -11.13 -18.87
N ASP A 51 -23.29 -10.20 -18.99
CA ASP A 51 -22.08 -10.37 -19.79
C ASP A 51 -21.10 -11.39 -19.18
N LEU A 52 -21.31 -11.82 -17.92
CA LEU A 52 -20.50 -12.87 -17.30
C LEU A 52 -20.80 -14.25 -17.90
N LEU A 53 -22.02 -14.47 -18.37
CA LEU A 53 -22.45 -15.76 -18.92
C LEU A 53 -21.91 -16.02 -20.32
N SER A 54 -21.46 -14.96 -21.02
CA SER A 54 -20.90 -15.06 -22.36
C SER A 54 -19.37 -15.20 -22.39
N VAL A 55 -18.73 -15.25 -21.22
CA VAL A 55 -17.27 -15.38 -21.11
C VAL A 55 -16.85 -16.81 -21.47
N ASP A 56 -16.08 -16.93 -22.56
CA ASP A 56 -15.42 -18.20 -22.90
C ASP A 56 -14.15 -18.38 -22.05
N HIS A 57 -14.28 -19.14 -20.96
CA HIS A 57 -13.17 -19.42 -20.04
C HIS A 57 -12.01 -20.22 -20.68
N GLY A 58 -12.21 -20.85 -21.84
CA GLY A 58 -11.14 -21.51 -22.59
C GLY A 58 -10.19 -20.49 -23.24
N LEU A 59 -10.71 -19.33 -23.62
CA LEU A 59 -9.97 -18.27 -24.30
C LEU A 59 -9.65 -17.07 -23.39
N GLN A 60 -10.45 -16.86 -22.35
CA GLN A 60 -10.38 -15.69 -21.48
C GLN A 60 -10.35 -16.05 -19.99
N ALA A 61 -9.63 -15.26 -19.21
CA ALA A 61 -9.67 -15.24 -17.75
C ALA A 61 -10.70 -14.21 -17.29
N LEU A 62 -11.49 -14.56 -16.27
CA LEU A 62 -12.37 -13.64 -15.56
C LEU A 62 -11.68 -13.21 -14.25
N ILE A 63 -11.36 -11.92 -14.15
CA ILE A 63 -10.61 -11.34 -13.03
C ILE A 63 -11.44 -10.27 -12.36
N ASN A 64 -11.62 -10.38 -11.05
CA ASN A 64 -12.32 -9.43 -10.21
C ASN A 64 -11.32 -8.74 -9.26
N VAL A 65 -11.20 -7.43 -9.36
CA VAL A 65 -10.32 -6.63 -8.50
C VAL A 65 -11.16 -5.63 -7.72
N GLY A 66 -11.24 -5.83 -6.40
CA GLY A 66 -12.01 -4.96 -5.49
C GLY A 66 -13.47 -4.75 -5.92
N GLY A 67 -14.09 -5.76 -6.54
CA GLY A 67 -15.47 -5.75 -7.03
C GLY A 67 -15.63 -5.41 -8.51
N ASN A 68 -14.59 -4.88 -9.17
CA ASN A 68 -14.60 -4.59 -10.60
C ASN A 68 -14.17 -5.80 -11.41
N ARG A 69 -14.99 -6.20 -12.39
CA ARG A 69 -14.78 -7.41 -13.19
C ARG A 69 -14.22 -7.11 -14.58
N TYR A 70 -13.26 -7.92 -15.00
CA TYR A 70 -12.55 -7.77 -16.25
C TYR A 70 -12.38 -9.13 -16.93
N THR A 71 -12.51 -9.17 -18.25
CA THR A 71 -12.07 -10.30 -19.07
C THR A 71 -10.72 -10.00 -19.69
N PHE A 72 -9.83 -10.99 -19.68
CA PHE A 72 -8.53 -10.93 -20.32
C PHE A 72 -8.35 -12.16 -21.21
N PRO A 73 -8.02 -12.03 -22.51
CA PRO A 73 -7.56 -13.17 -23.28
C PRO A 73 -6.32 -13.77 -22.63
N TRP A 74 -6.26 -15.10 -22.53
CA TRP A 74 -5.10 -15.80 -21.95
C TRP A 74 -3.80 -15.42 -22.67
N SER A 75 -3.85 -15.22 -23.99
CA SER A 75 -2.73 -14.76 -24.82
C SER A 75 -2.17 -13.38 -24.43
N THR A 76 -2.96 -12.55 -23.75
CA THR A 76 -2.48 -11.26 -23.22
C THR A 76 -1.69 -11.49 -21.94
N LEU A 77 -2.18 -12.34 -21.04
CA LEU A 77 -1.51 -12.63 -19.76
C LEU A 77 -0.19 -13.39 -19.99
N GLU A 78 -0.14 -14.25 -20.99
CA GLU A 78 1.07 -14.99 -21.40
C GLU A 78 2.22 -14.09 -21.87
N GLN A 79 1.93 -12.87 -22.35
CA GLN A 79 2.98 -11.92 -22.73
C GLN A 79 3.69 -11.30 -21.53
N PHE A 80 3.10 -11.41 -20.34
CA PHE A 80 3.62 -10.84 -19.11
C PHE A 80 3.71 -11.92 -18.02
N PRO A 81 4.47 -13.01 -18.23
CA PRO A 81 4.44 -14.20 -17.38
C PRO A 81 4.97 -13.95 -15.96
N LEU A 82 5.81 -12.93 -15.79
CA LEU A 82 6.34 -12.53 -14.48
C LEU A 82 5.34 -11.74 -13.63
N THR A 83 4.30 -11.17 -14.25
CA THR A 83 3.25 -10.47 -13.52
C THR A 83 2.37 -11.47 -12.78
N ARG A 84 1.75 -11.02 -11.69
CA ARG A 84 0.81 -11.83 -10.90
C ARG A 84 -0.31 -12.40 -11.77
N LEU A 85 -0.84 -11.62 -12.72
CA LEU A 85 -1.88 -12.08 -13.64
C LEU A 85 -1.35 -13.07 -14.68
N GLY A 86 -0.12 -12.89 -15.17
CA GLY A 86 0.52 -13.85 -16.07
C GLY A 86 0.70 -15.23 -15.44
N ARG A 87 0.96 -15.27 -14.13
CA ARG A 87 1.09 -16.51 -13.36
C ARG A 87 -0.21 -17.32 -13.23
N LEU A 88 -1.39 -16.74 -13.52
CA LEU A 88 -2.66 -17.46 -13.46
C LEU A 88 -2.79 -18.54 -14.54
N LYS A 89 -2.18 -18.35 -15.71
CA LYS A 89 -2.32 -19.28 -16.84
C LYS A 89 -1.78 -20.70 -16.55
N PRO A 90 -0.58 -20.88 -15.97
CA PRO A 90 -0.08 -22.22 -15.65
C PRO A 90 -0.77 -22.87 -14.44
N CYS A 91 -1.47 -22.10 -13.60
CA CYS A 91 -2.13 -22.62 -12.41
C CYS A 91 -3.18 -23.68 -12.79
N SER A 92 -2.97 -24.90 -12.31
CA SER A 92 -3.86 -26.03 -12.57
C SER A 92 -4.46 -26.61 -11.30
N SER A 93 -3.84 -26.38 -10.14
CA SER A 93 -4.34 -26.83 -8.84
C SER A 93 -4.94 -25.69 -8.01
N PRO A 94 -5.91 -25.97 -7.12
CA PRO A 94 -6.45 -24.95 -6.21
C PRO A 94 -5.39 -24.31 -5.31
N GLU A 95 -4.38 -25.08 -4.89
CA GLU A 95 -3.28 -24.58 -4.05
C GLU A 95 -2.40 -23.58 -4.81
N GLU A 96 -2.13 -23.82 -6.09
CA GLU A 96 -1.40 -22.88 -6.94
C GLU A 96 -2.19 -21.58 -7.15
N ILE A 97 -3.51 -21.70 -7.33
CA ILE A 97 -4.41 -20.55 -7.49
C ILE A 97 -4.42 -19.70 -6.21
N ALA A 98 -4.55 -20.33 -5.04
CA ALA A 98 -4.53 -19.67 -3.73
C ALA A 98 -3.20 -18.96 -3.42
N CYS A 99 -2.09 -19.37 -4.04
CA CYS A 99 -0.81 -18.67 -3.94
C CYS A 99 -0.75 -17.38 -4.79
N VAL A 100 -1.68 -17.18 -5.73
CA VAL A 100 -1.66 -16.07 -6.69
C VAL A 100 -2.77 -15.06 -6.41
N CYS A 101 -4.00 -15.51 -6.17
CA CYS A 101 -5.17 -14.67 -5.90
C CYS A 101 -5.71 -14.87 -4.48
N ASP A 102 -6.53 -13.92 -4.02
CA ASP A 102 -7.03 -13.91 -2.64
C ASP A 102 -8.24 -14.85 -2.47
N ASP A 103 -9.04 -15.03 -3.53
CA ASP A 103 -10.13 -16.00 -3.57
C ASP A 103 -10.37 -16.49 -5.02
N TYR A 104 -10.98 -17.66 -5.18
CA TYR A 104 -11.34 -18.24 -6.48
C TYR A 104 -12.73 -18.87 -6.43
N ASP A 105 -13.66 -18.33 -7.22
CA ASP A 105 -15.00 -18.88 -7.39
C ASP A 105 -14.96 -19.96 -8.48
N GLU A 106 -15.00 -21.24 -8.09
CA GLU A 106 -15.00 -22.37 -9.02
C GLU A 106 -16.23 -22.39 -9.94
N ALA A 107 -17.39 -21.95 -9.46
CA ALA A 107 -18.64 -21.99 -10.22
C ALA A 107 -18.61 -20.96 -11.37
N ARG A 108 -18.01 -19.80 -11.12
CA ARG A 108 -17.84 -18.73 -12.12
C ARG A 108 -16.48 -18.72 -12.80
N ARG A 109 -15.55 -19.55 -12.33
CA ARG A 109 -14.13 -19.53 -12.73
C ARG A 109 -13.56 -18.11 -12.66
N GLU A 110 -13.90 -17.40 -11.58
CA GLU A 110 -13.55 -15.99 -11.33
C GLU A 110 -12.39 -15.92 -10.33
N PHE A 111 -11.30 -15.26 -10.72
CA PHE A 111 -10.17 -14.97 -9.83
C PHE A 111 -10.39 -13.64 -9.12
N PHE A 112 -10.38 -13.65 -7.79
CA PHE A 112 -10.62 -12.45 -6.99
C PHE A 112 -9.35 -11.92 -6.32
N PHE A 113 -9.20 -10.60 -6.36
CA PHE A 113 -8.10 -9.86 -5.73
C PHE A 113 -8.68 -8.72 -4.88
N ASP A 114 -8.38 -8.73 -3.59
CA ASP A 114 -8.81 -7.70 -2.63
C ASP A 114 -7.87 -6.49 -2.68
N ARG A 115 -7.80 -5.87 -3.85
CA ARG A 115 -6.94 -4.71 -4.15
C ARG A 115 -7.75 -3.54 -4.68
N SER A 116 -7.11 -2.36 -4.69
CA SER A 116 -7.73 -1.12 -5.14
C SER A 116 -8.08 -1.13 -6.64
N PRO A 117 -9.36 -1.02 -7.02
CA PRO A 117 -9.76 -0.97 -8.43
C PRO A 117 -9.23 0.27 -9.15
N SER A 118 -9.06 1.38 -8.42
CA SER A 118 -8.58 2.65 -8.98
C SER A 118 -7.12 2.57 -9.38
N ALA A 119 -6.29 1.91 -8.55
CA ALA A 119 -4.89 1.66 -8.85
C ALA A 119 -4.72 0.60 -9.94
N PHE A 120 -5.53 -0.47 -9.88
CA PHE A 120 -5.51 -1.54 -10.89
C PHE A 120 -5.77 -1.02 -12.30
N ARG A 121 -6.54 0.07 -12.47
CA ARG A 121 -6.73 0.71 -13.78
C ARG A 121 -5.41 1.09 -14.46
N ILE A 122 -4.37 1.43 -13.71
CA ILE A 122 -3.04 1.74 -14.26
C ILE A 122 -2.36 0.45 -14.77
N ILE A 123 -2.47 -0.63 -14.01
CA ILE A 123 -1.95 -1.96 -14.36
C ILE A 123 -2.66 -2.50 -15.61
N LEU A 124 -3.98 -2.41 -15.62
CA LEU A 124 -4.84 -2.73 -16.77
C LEU A 124 -4.39 -1.97 -18.02
N ASN A 125 -4.17 -0.66 -17.92
CA ASN A 125 -3.70 0.15 -19.04
C ASN A 125 -2.32 -0.28 -19.53
N PHE A 126 -1.43 -0.69 -18.64
CA PHE A 126 -0.13 -1.23 -19.01
C PHE A 126 -0.27 -2.57 -19.75
N LEU A 127 -1.02 -3.53 -19.22
CA LEU A 127 -1.23 -4.83 -19.87
C LEU A 127 -1.98 -4.72 -21.20
N ALA A 128 -2.92 -3.78 -21.28
CA ALA A 128 -3.67 -3.52 -22.49
C ALA A 128 -2.83 -2.77 -23.52
N ALA A 129 -2.21 -1.63 -23.17
CA ALA A 129 -1.60 -0.68 -24.12
C ALA A 129 -0.06 -0.66 -24.13
N GLY A 130 0.59 -1.45 -23.29
CA GLY A 130 2.05 -1.49 -23.13
C GLY A 130 2.66 -0.24 -22.48
N LYS A 131 1.83 0.74 -22.09
CA LYS A 131 2.30 2.01 -21.52
C LYS A 131 1.95 2.15 -20.06
N LEU A 132 2.98 2.23 -19.22
CA LEU A 132 2.81 2.43 -17.79
C LEU A 132 2.96 3.92 -17.44
N ARG A 133 1.85 4.55 -17.05
CA ARG A 133 1.80 5.96 -16.64
C ARG A 133 1.01 6.13 -15.34
N MET A 134 1.55 6.95 -14.46
CA MET A 134 0.87 7.34 -13.23
C MET A 134 -0.26 8.34 -13.52
N LEU A 135 -1.42 8.14 -12.90
CA LEU A 135 -2.53 9.09 -12.93
C LEU A 135 -2.30 10.24 -11.94
N ARG A 136 -2.76 11.45 -12.29
CA ARG A 136 -2.43 12.68 -11.54
C ARG A 136 -2.86 12.65 -10.07
N GLU A 137 -3.99 12.01 -9.78
CA GLU A 137 -4.60 11.94 -8.45
C GLU A 137 -4.08 10.75 -7.61
N MET A 138 -3.27 9.86 -8.19
CA MET A 138 -2.75 8.69 -7.50
C MET A 138 -1.50 9.05 -6.71
N CYS A 139 -1.41 8.59 -5.45
CA CYS A 139 -0.19 8.67 -4.66
C CYS A 139 0.90 7.78 -5.27
N ALA A 140 2.11 8.32 -5.42
CA ALA A 140 3.23 7.58 -6.02
C ALA A 140 3.61 6.34 -5.20
N LEU A 141 3.67 6.46 -3.87
CA LEU A 141 4.03 5.35 -2.98
C LEU A 141 2.99 4.23 -3.02
N SER A 142 1.70 4.59 -2.98
CA SER A 142 0.62 3.61 -3.10
C SER A 142 0.62 2.92 -4.46
N LEU A 143 0.92 3.64 -5.56
CA LEU A 143 1.09 3.00 -6.86
C LEU A 143 2.33 2.08 -6.89
N HIS A 144 3.42 2.46 -6.22
CA HIS A 144 4.61 1.63 -6.13
C HIS A 144 4.33 0.28 -5.43
N GLU A 145 3.59 0.30 -4.32
CA GLU A 145 3.13 -0.92 -3.64
C GLU A 145 2.27 -1.80 -4.54
N GLU A 146 1.36 -1.19 -5.30
CA GLU A 146 0.53 -1.91 -6.27
C GLU A 146 1.38 -2.53 -7.38
N LEU A 147 2.33 -1.80 -7.96
CA LEU A 147 3.25 -2.34 -8.96
C LEU A 147 4.02 -3.56 -8.44
N ASN A 148 4.52 -3.48 -7.21
CA ASN A 148 5.20 -4.60 -6.55
C ASN A 148 4.24 -5.79 -6.35
N TYR A 149 3.01 -5.53 -5.90
CA TYR A 149 2.00 -6.58 -5.73
C TYR A 149 1.68 -7.28 -7.06
N TRP A 150 1.47 -6.52 -8.14
CA TRP A 150 1.12 -7.05 -9.46
C TRP A 150 2.32 -7.61 -10.23
N GLY A 151 3.54 -7.46 -9.70
CA GLY A 151 4.77 -7.91 -10.36
C GLY A 151 5.08 -7.12 -11.64
N VAL A 152 4.73 -5.83 -11.67
CA VAL A 152 5.03 -4.92 -12.79
C VAL A 152 6.22 -4.06 -12.42
N GLU A 153 7.31 -4.20 -13.18
CA GLU A 153 8.53 -3.44 -12.89
C GLU A 153 8.39 -1.96 -13.22
N MET A 154 9.00 -1.12 -12.37
CA MET A 154 9.10 0.32 -12.62
C MET A 154 9.91 0.67 -13.87
N ALA A 155 10.71 -0.27 -14.40
CA ALA A 155 11.47 -0.09 -15.63
C ALA A 155 10.57 0.21 -16.84
N TYR A 156 9.35 -0.32 -16.86
CA TYR A 156 8.37 -0.08 -17.94
C TYR A 156 7.69 1.29 -17.86
N MET A 157 7.94 2.06 -16.81
CA MET A 157 7.30 3.35 -16.60
C MET A 157 7.92 4.46 -17.46
N GLU A 158 7.06 5.30 -18.03
CA GLU A 158 7.47 6.51 -18.76
C GLU A 158 8.36 7.42 -17.90
N ARG A 159 9.38 8.03 -18.50
CA ARG A 159 10.46 8.76 -17.81
C ARG A 159 9.96 9.76 -16.76
N CYS A 160 8.95 10.56 -17.08
CA CYS A 160 8.40 11.57 -16.16
C CYS A 160 7.75 10.95 -14.92
N CYS A 161 7.04 9.84 -15.09
CA CYS A 161 6.37 9.14 -14.00
C CYS A 161 7.40 8.37 -13.16
N LYS A 162 8.36 7.72 -13.83
CA LYS A 162 9.46 6.98 -13.19
C LYS A 162 10.27 7.89 -12.27
N ARG A 163 10.72 9.05 -12.78
CA ARG A 163 11.44 10.05 -11.98
C ARG A 163 10.63 10.50 -10.75
N LYS A 164 9.37 10.90 -10.95
CA LYS A 164 8.50 11.34 -9.84
C LYS A 164 8.34 10.24 -8.77
N MET A 165 8.28 8.97 -9.17
CA MET A 165 8.16 7.87 -8.22
C MET A 165 9.45 7.62 -7.44
N TYR A 166 10.60 7.56 -8.11
CA TYR A 166 11.90 7.40 -7.44
C TYR A 166 12.16 8.51 -6.42
N THR A 167 11.90 9.77 -6.78
CA THR A 167 12.04 10.89 -5.84
C THR A 167 11.20 10.68 -4.59
N ARG A 168 9.95 10.24 -4.71
CA ARG A 168 9.09 10.00 -3.53
C ARG A 168 9.57 8.82 -2.68
N ILE A 169 10.06 7.75 -3.29
CA ILE A 169 10.62 6.59 -2.57
C ILE A 169 11.87 7.02 -1.80
N GLU A 170 12.76 7.77 -2.45
CA GLU A 170 14.00 8.25 -1.83
C GLU A 170 13.75 9.24 -0.69
N GLU A 171 12.79 10.17 -0.86
CA GLU A 171 12.36 11.08 0.21
C GLU A 171 11.88 10.32 1.46
N VAL A 172 11.07 9.27 1.28
CA VAL A 172 10.60 8.45 2.41
C VAL A 172 11.75 7.68 3.05
N ALA A 173 12.61 7.05 2.25
CA ALA A 173 13.77 6.32 2.75
C ALA A 173 14.76 7.23 3.51
N GLU A 174 14.88 8.51 3.11
CA GLU A 174 15.67 9.49 3.85
C GLU A 174 15.01 9.87 5.19
N LEU A 175 13.70 10.07 5.21
CA LEU A 175 12.96 10.35 6.44
C LEU A 175 13.07 9.20 7.43
N GLU A 176 12.93 7.96 6.98
CA GLU A 176 13.09 6.76 7.80
C GLU A 176 14.49 6.67 8.41
N ARG A 177 15.54 6.90 7.59
CA ARG A 177 16.93 6.94 8.09
C ARG A 177 17.13 8.03 9.15
N ARG A 178 16.61 9.23 8.92
CA ARG A 178 16.68 10.34 9.90
C ARG A 178 15.94 10.01 11.19
N GLU A 179 14.79 9.34 11.10
CA GLU A 179 14.05 8.89 12.27
C GLU A 179 14.81 7.82 13.07
N GLU A 180 15.42 6.84 12.39
CA GLU A 180 16.24 5.81 13.01
C GLU A 180 17.46 6.42 13.70
N GLU A 181 18.17 7.33 13.05
CA GLU A 181 19.27 8.08 13.66
C GLU A 181 18.82 8.84 14.91
N ARG A 182 17.64 9.48 14.86
CA ARG A 182 17.06 10.17 16.02
C ARG A 182 16.74 9.20 17.14
N ARG A 183 16.18 8.02 16.84
CA ARG A 183 15.92 6.95 17.82
C ARG A 183 17.22 6.44 18.44
N GLN A 184 18.26 6.23 17.64
CA GLN A 184 19.58 5.81 18.12
C GLN A 184 20.25 6.88 19.00
N ARG A 185 20.23 8.15 18.59
CA ARG A 185 20.74 9.26 19.42
C ARG A 185 19.99 9.37 20.74
N ASN A 186 18.67 9.26 20.73
CA ASN A 186 17.86 9.25 21.96
C ASN A 186 18.20 8.06 22.87
N MET A 187 18.57 6.91 22.28
CA MET A 187 19.02 5.74 23.01
C MET A 187 20.40 5.96 23.65
N GLN A 188 21.33 6.59 22.93
CA GLN A 188 22.69 6.91 23.39
C GLN A 188 22.73 8.08 24.40
N LEU A 189 21.86 9.07 24.24
CA LEU A 189 21.66 10.20 25.16
C LEU A 189 20.88 9.80 26.42
N ARG A 190 20.38 8.56 26.53
CA ARG A 190 19.98 8.07 27.85
C ARG A 190 21.25 8.07 28.69
N PRO A 191 21.34 8.89 29.77
CA PRO A 191 22.53 8.92 30.59
C PRO A 191 22.85 7.49 31.08
N PRO A 192 24.12 7.13 31.37
CA PRO A 192 24.42 5.94 32.16
C PRO A 192 23.77 6.17 33.52
N VAL A 193 22.55 5.67 33.67
CA VAL A 193 21.74 6.10 34.79
C VAL A 193 22.23 5.38 36.02
N VAL A 194 22.68 6.17 36.99
CA VAL A 194 22.77 5.75 38.37
C VAL A 194 21.43 5.11 38.74
N GLU A 195 21.41 3.78 38.86
CA GLU A 195 20.21 3.00 39.17
C GLU A 195 19.63 3.42 40.52
N THR A 196 18.77 4.44 40.52
CA THR A 196 17.94 4.74 41.67
C THR A 196 16.77 3.78 41.67
N ARG A 197 16.54 3.11 42.81
CA ARG A 197 15.43 2.15 43.05
C ARG A 197 14.07 2.67 42.56
N TYR A 198 13.86 3.98 42.67
CA TYR A 198 12.66 4.68 42.21
C TYR A 198 12.41 4.56 40.70
N ARG A 199 13.47 4.56 39.88
CA ARG A 199 13.33 4.50 38.42
C ARG A 199 13.07 3.10 37.90
N LYS A 200 13.59 2.06 38.57
CA LYS A 200 13.20 0.67 38.32
C LYS A 200 11.71 0.49 38.59
N PHE A 201 11.24 0.96 39.74
CA PHE A 201 9.82 0.94 40.08
C PHE A 201 8.95 1.69 39.06
N MET A 202 9.35 2.90 38.63
CA MET A 202 8.63 3.64 37.59
C MET A 202 8.63 2.93 36.23
N ASN A 203 9.72 2.27 35.84
CA ASN A 203 9.77 1.48 34.61
C ASN A 203 8.91 0.21 34.73
N ASP A 204 8.92 -0.48 35.87
CA ASP A 204 8.07 -1.65 36.10
C ASP A 204 6.58 -1.27 36.07
N LEU A 205 6.22 -0.12 36.65
CA LEU A 205 4.87 0.43 36.56
C LEU A 205 4.50 0.80 35.13
N ARG A 206 5.42 1.41 34.38
CA ARG A 206 5.22 1.76 32.98
C ARG A 206 5.03 0.50 32.13
N ASP A 207 5.84 -0.52 32.31
CA ASP A 207 5.75 -1.80 31.59
C ASP A 207 4.47 -2.57 31.97
N MET A 208 3.99 -2.42 33.21
CA MET A 208 2.70 -2.96 33.65
C MET A 208 1.50 -2.28 32.96
N VAL A 209 1.61 -0.99 32.65
CA VAL A 209 0.56 -0.21 31.96
C VAL A 209 0.63 -0.36 30.45
N GLU A 210 1.84 -0.28 29.86
CA GLU A 210 2.04 -0.28 28.40
C GLU A 210 1.96 -1.69 27.79
N ASN A 211 2.20 -2.76 28.57
CA ASN A 211 2.22 -4.12 28.05
C ASN A 211 1.40 -5.10 28.93
N PRO A 212 0.15 -5.45 28.54
CA PRO A 212 -0.69 -6.38 29.30
C PRO A 212 -0.17 -7.83 29.35
N GLN A 213 0.83 -8.16 28.52
CA GLN A 213 1.46 -9.49 28.46
C GLN A 213 2.84 -9.54 29.15
N SER A 214 3.29 -8.46 29.81
CA SER A 214 4.62 -8.36 30.43
C SER A 214 4.86 -9.27 31.64
N GLY A 215 3.82 -9.94 32.15
CA GLY A 215 3.92 -10.91 33.25
C GLY A 215 2.66 -10.98 34.13
N LEU A 216 2.80 -11.58 35.31
CA LEU A 216 1.74 -11.63 36.34
C LEU A 216 1.14 -10.25 36.73
N PRO A 217 1.93 -9.19 36.98
CA PRO A 217 1.36 -7.89 37.37
C PRO A 217 0.59 -7.20 36.24
N GLY A 218 1.06 -7.28 34.99
CA GLY A 218 0.35 -6.74 33.81
C GLY A 218 -1.01 -7.43 33.59
N LYS A 219 -1.07 -8.76 33.78
CA LYS A 219 -2.32 -9.54 33.71
C LYS A 219 -3.31 -9.15 34.82
N MET A 220 -2.82 -8.91 36.04
CA MET A 220 -3.65 -8.44 37.16
C MET A 220 -4.24 -7.05 36.88
N PHE A 221 -3.43 -6.12 36.37
CA PHE A 221 -3.89 -4.78 36.02
C PHE A 221 -4.93 -4.80 34.88
N ALA A 222 -4.70 -5.60 33.84
CA ALA A 222 -5.64 -5.78 32.73
C ALA A 222 -6.97 -6.42 33.19
N CYS A 223 -6.92 -7.39 34.10
CA CYS A 223 -8.13 -7.96 34.69
C CYS A 223 -8.91 -6.90 35.49
N PHE A 224 -8.22 -6.15 36.34
CA PHE A 224 -8.82 -5.08 37.14
C PHE A 224 -9.49 -4.00 36.26
N SER A 225 -8.85 -3.59 35.16
CA SER A 225 -9.42 -2.59 34.26
C SER A 225 -10.69 -3.08 33.56
N VAL A 226 -10.73 -4.35 33.13
CA VAL A 226 -11.93 -4.97 32.54
C VAL A 226 -13.06 -5.06 33.57
N VAL A 227 -12.76 -5.47 34.80
CA VAL A 227 -13.74 -5.53 35.89
C VAL A 227 -14.32 -4.15 36.18
N MET A 228 -13.46 -3.12 36.25
CA MET A 228 -13.89 -1.75 36.49
C MET A 228 -14.85 -1.26 35.39
N VAL A 229 -14.54 -1.52 34.12
CA VAL A 229 -15.41 -1.18 32.99
C VAL A 229 -16.73 -1.96 33.05
N ALA A 230 -16.71 -3.24 33.43
CA ALA A 230 -17.94 -4.01 33.58
C ALA A 230 -18.83 -3.46 34.70
N VAL A 231 -18.25 -3.10 35.85
CA VAL A 231 -18.98 -2.50 36.97
C VAL A 231 -19.59 -1.15 36.58
N THR A 232 -18.87 -0.29 35.84
CA THR A 232 -19.42 0.99 35.39
C THR A 232 -20.55 0.81 34.39
N VAL A 233 -20.45 -0.16 33.46
CA VAL A 233 -21.53 -0.50 32.53
C VAL A 233 -22.76 -1.01 33.27
N ILE A 234 -22.59 -1.95 34.21
CA ILE A 234 -23.70 -2.48 35.02
C ILE A 234 -24.37 -1.37 35.83
N SER A 235 -23.58 -0.50 36.49
CA SER A 235 -24.10 0.64 37.26
C SER A 235 -24.86 1.63 36.38
N LEU A 236 -24.38 1.88 35.16
CA LEU A 236 -25.09 2.69 34.18
C LEU A 236 -26.40 2.03 33.73
N CYS A 237 -26.40 0.71 33.47
CA CYS A 237 -27.59 -0.04 33.11
C CYS A 237 -28.65 0.03 34.22
N ILE A 238 -28.26 -0.17 35.49
CA ILE A 238 -29.16 -0.05 36.65
C ILE A 238 -29.69 1.38 36.77
N SER A 239 -28.83 2.39 36.60
CA SER A 239 -29.22 3.81 36.67
C SER A 239 -30.19 4.24 35.56
N THR A 240 -30.18 3.53 34.43
CA THR A 240 -31.01 3.81 33.25
C THR A 240 -32.30 2.98 33.23
N MET A 241 -32.42 1.94 34.08
CA MET A 241 -33.67 1.19 34.24
C MET A 241 -34.64 1.96 35.16
N PRO A 242 -35.77 2.46 34.63
CA PRO A 242 -36.75 3.19 35.43
C PRO A 242 -37.46 2.30 36.46
N ASP A 243 -37.57 0.99 36.21
CA ASP A 243 -38.33 0.05 37.05
C ASP A 243 -37.75 -0.17 38.47
N LEU A 244 -36.44 0.02 38.68
CA LEU A 244 -35.84 -0.09 40.02
C LEU A 244 -35.90 1.23 40.82
N ARG A 245 -36.18 2.36 40.16
CA ARG A 245 -36.33 3.66 40.84
C ARG A 245 -37.68 3.83 41.52
N GLU A 246 -38.69 3.05 41.13
CA GLU A 246 -40.03 3.08 41.73
C GLU A 246 -40.14 2.21 42.99
N GLU A 247 -39.29 1.18 43.16
CA GLU A 247 -39.26 0.35 44.38
C GLU A 247 -38.38 0.93 45.51
N GLU A 248 -37.37 1.76 45.21
CA GLU A 248 -36.53 2.41 46.25
C GLU A 248 -37.18 3.68 46.84
N ASN A 249 -38.14 4.29 46.13
CA ASN A 249 -38.88 5.48 46.58
C ASN A 249 -40.23 5.17 47.24
N ARG A 250 -40.49 3.90 47.58
CA ARG A 250 -41.71 3.45 48.27
C ARG A 250 -41.39 2.85 49.63
#